data_AF-N9PME3-F1
#
_entry.id   AF-N9PME3-F1
#
_cell.length_a   1.000
_cell.length_b   1.000
_cell.length_c   1.000
_cell.angle_alpha   90.00
_cell.angle_beta   90.00
_cell.angle_gamma   90.00
#
_symmetry.space_group_name_H-M   'P 1'
#
loop_
_entity.id
_entity.type
_entity.pdbx_description
1 polymer ?
#
loop_
_entity_poly.entity_id
_entity_poly.type
_entity_poly.pdbx_seq_one_letter_code
_entity_poly.pdbx_strand_id
1 'polypeptide(L)'
;MKFKYHDTELKVGELFPKTPVLFIDDSRQLVTTYAGAMLESKDIKNLKVSAGRFTHVNARDDDEYRKFTLGNSTDPNKRSDGLNFLGLDYNFTPQLTGSYWFGQLEDIYQQQYLSAAYTETINKSKLKVDARYFNYKQDGEAYFGDIDVQSIGLQASVQNGPHTILTGLQKHMGENNIPLLNGYVPQAYLQSWSAIAFYKAKEFTWHVLYSYDFKEQGLPGLKLTLRYLNGSEIYREGFKDNKETEKNVIVNYTVPEGKLKGLGFEWRHIRADIQYGAGNNPGTDFVENRIMTTYTHKF
;
A
#
# COMPACT_ATOMS: atom_id res chain seq x y z
N MET A 1 -24.12 -3.22 -7.01
CA MET A 1 -24.61 -4.18 -8.03
C MET A 1 -23.43 -4.94 -8.61
N LYS A 2 -23.65 -6.21 -9.03
CA LYS A 2 -22.66 -7.02 -9.73
C LYS A 2 -23.31 -7.70 -10.93
N PHE A 3 -22.66 -7.65 -12.08
CA PHE A 3 -23.09 -8.29 -13.31
C PHE A 3 -21.94 -9.15 -13.82
N LYS A 4 -22.21 -10.39 -14.21
CA LYS A 4 -21.18 -11.33 -14.67
C LYS A 4 -21.59 -11.97 -15.99
N TYR A 5 -20.66 -12.02 -16.93
CA TYR A 5 -20.76 -12.74 -18.19
C TYR A 5 -19.41 -13.40 -18.47
N HIS A 6 -19.40 -14.74 -18.62
CA HIS A 6 -18.17 -15.55 -18.63
C HIS A 6 -17.24 -15.23 -17.45
N ASP A 7 -15.94 -15.06 -17.67
CA ASP A 7 -14.96 -14.68 -16.66
C ASP A 7 -14.76 -13.16 -16.59
N THR A 8 -15.80 -12.41 -17.01
CA THR A 8 -15.88 -10.96 -16.90
C THR A 8 -16.96 -10.53 -15.90
N GLU A 9 -16.58 -9.72 -14.92
CA GLU A 9 -17.45 -9.19 -13.87
C GLU A 9 -17.40 -7.64 -13.83
N LEU A 10 -18.56 -7.00 -13.90
CA LEU A 10 -18.77 -5.58 -13.69
C LEU A 10 -19.37 -5.35 -12.29
N LYS A 11 -18.73 -4.50 -11.49
CA LYS A 11 -19.20 -4.06 -10.17
C LYS A 11 -19.51 -2.57 -10.23
N VAL A 12 -20.65 -2.16 -9.68
CA VAL A 12 -21.09 -0.75 -9.63
C VAL A 12 -21.65 -0.42 -8.25
N GLY A 13 -21.21 0.68 -7.64
CA GLY A 13 -21.62 1.14 -6.31
C GLY A 13 -20.43 1.36 -5.39
N GLU A 14 -20.58 0.96 -4.13
CA GLU A 14 -19.50 0.95 -3.14
C GLU A 14 -18.57 -0.25 -3.36
N LEU A 15 -17.27 0.02 -3.45
CA LEU A 15 -16.24 -0.92 -3.86
C LEU A 15 -15.01 -0.83 -2.96
N PHE A 16 -14.27 -1.94 -2.91
CA PHE A 16 -13.12 -2.15 -2.02
C PHE A 16 -11.88 -2.54 -2.84
N PRO A 17 -11.36 -1.66 -3.70
CA PRO A 17 -10.21 -1.95 -4.56
C PRO A 17 -8.95 -2.19 -3.73
N LYS A 18 -8.17 -3.20 -4.12
CA LYS A 18 -6.82 -3.46 -3.61
C LYS A 18 -5.88 -3.51 -4.82
N THR A 19 -5.63 -2.35 -5.42
CA THR A 19 -4.89 -2.19 -6.69
C THR A 19 -3.74 -1.19 -6.53
N PRO A 20 -2.76 -1.16 -7.46
CA PRO A 20 -1.68 -0.17 -7.40
C PRO A 20 -2.14 1.29 -7.54
N VAL A 21 -3.28 1.52 -8.20
CA VAL A 21 -3.81 2.88 -8.42
C VAL A 21 -4.69 3.37 -7.27
N LEU A 22 -5.34 2.45 -6.56
CA LEU A 22 -6.27 2.74 -5.48
C LEU A 22 -6.37 1.53 -4.53
N PHE A 23 -6.27 1.80 -3.23
CA PHE A 23 -6.22 0.77 -2.19
C PHE A 23 -7.11 1.18 -1.01
N ILE A 24 -7.85 0.22 -0.42
CA ILE A 24 -8.60 0.49 0.83
C ILE A 24 -7.66 0.64 2.02
N ASP A 25 -7.95 1.54 2.95
CA ASP A 25 -7.32 1.50 4.26
C ASP A 25 -8.11 0.59 5.19
N ASP A 26 -7.53 -0.54 5.60
CA ASP A 26 -8.08 -1.45 6.62
C ASP A 26 -7.28 -1.42 7.94
N SER A 27 -6.49 -0.38 8.16
CA SER A 27 -5.61 -0.22 9.34
C SER A 27 -6.25 0.50 10.54
N ARG A 28 -7.54 0.85 10.45
CA ARG A 28 -8.33 1.51 11.50
C ARG A 28 -9.67 0.80 11.70
N GLN A 29 -10.54 1.37 12.54
CA GLN A 29 -11.81 0.76 12.93
C GLN A 29 -12.77 0.56 11.76
N LEU A 30 -12.89 1.56 10.90
CA LEU A 30 -13.65 1.50 9.65
C LEU A 30 -12.70 1.46 8.47
N VAL A 31 -13.18 0.93 7.35
CA VAL A 31 -12.39 0.78 6.14
C VAL A 31 -12.68 1.91 5.17
N THR A 32 -11.68 2.36 4.42
CA THR A 32 -11.92 3.26 3.28
C THR A 32 -12.68 2.53 2.19
N THR A 33 -13.71 3.18 1.64
CA THR A 33 -14.49 2.64 0.51
C THR A 33 -14.63 3.67 -0.61
N TYR A 34 -15.03 3.20 -1.79
CA TYR A 34 -15.05 4.04 -2.99
C TYR A 34 -16.34 3.86 -3.77
N ALA A 35 -16.92 4.96 -4.24
CA ALA A 35 -18.07 4.94 -5.12
C ALA A 35 -17.61 4.97 -6.58
N GLY A 36 -18.01 3.97 -7.37
CA GLY A 36 -17.64 3.89 -8.77
C GLY A 36 -18.11 2.64 -9.50
N ALA A 37 -17.44 2.37 -10.62
CA ALA A 37 -17.62 1.17 -11.40
C ALA A 37 -16.26 0.56 -11.75
N MET A 38 -16.19 -0.77 -11.67
CA MET A 38 -14.99 -1.55 -11.98
C MET A 38 -15.37 -2.81 -12.74
N LEU A 39 -14.71 -3.01 -13.88
CA LEU A 39 -14.74 -4.22 -14.69
C LEU A 39 -13.46 -5.02 -14.44
N GLU A 40 -13.62 -6.33 -14.25
CA GLU A 40 -12.50 -7.29 -14.21
C GLU A 40 -12.79 -8.44 -15.17
N SER A 41 -11.87 -8.72 -16.09
CA SER A 41 -11.97 -9.81 -17.07
C SER A 41 -10.78 -10.75 -16.98
N LYS A 42 -11.05 -12.06 -17.08
CA LYS A 42 -10.04 -13.13 -17.22
C LYS A 42 -10.30 -14.03 -18.43
N ASP A 43 -11.06 -13.53 -19.42
CA ASP A 43 -11.40 -14.31 -20.61
C ASP A 43 -10.16 -14.58 -21.51
N ILE A 44 -9.08 -13.81 -21.34
CA ILE A 44 -7.81 -14.03 -22.03
C ILE A 44 -6.89 -14.88 -21.15
N LYS A 45 -6.42 -16.01 -21.69
CA LYS A 45 -5.51 -16.91 -20.98
C LYS A 45 -4.31 -16.16 -20.41
N ASN A 46 -4.02 -16.39 -19.13
CA ASN A 46 -2.92 -15.80 -18.35
C ASN A 46 -2.98 -14.27 -18.14
N LEU A 47 -4.01 -13.57 -18.64
CA LEU A 47 -4.16 -12.13 -18.52
C LEU A 47 -5.41 -11.78 -17.73
N LYS A 48 -5.26 -10.99 -16.67
CA LYS A 48 -6.37 -10.28 -16.04
C LYS A 48 -6.37 -8.84 -16.54
N VAL A 49 -7.50 -8.39 -17.08
CA VAL A 49 -7.72 -6.99 -17.44
C VAL A 49 -8.65 -6.38 -16.39
N SER A 50 -8.28 -5.21 -15.87
CA SER A 50 -9.09 -4.42 -14.96
C SER A 50 -9.27 -3.02 -15.54
N ALA A 51 -10.47 -2.45 -15.51
CA ALA A 51 -10.69 -1.07 -15.94
C ALA A 51 -11.84 -0.47 -15.15
N GLY A 52 -11.87 0.85 -14.98
CA GLY A 52 -12.96 1.47 -14.28
C GLY A 52 -12.78 2.95 -14.01
N ARG A 53 -13.75 3.47 -13.26
CA ARG A 53 -13.78 4.84 -12.77
C ARG A 53 -14.32 4.88 -11.35
N PHE A 54 -13.61 5.55 -10.47
CA PHE A 54 -14.11 5.95 -9.16
C PHE A 54 -14.38 7.45 -9.16
N THR A 55 -15.45 7.88 -8.51
CA THR A 55 -15.83 9.31 -8.46
C THR A 55 -15.66 9.90 -7.06
N HIS A 56 -15.78 9.06 -6.02
CA HIS A 56 -15.71 9.51 -4.64
C HIS A 56 -14.99 8.47 -3.76
N VAL A 57 -14.44 8.97 -2.67
CA VAL A 57 -13.86 8.19 -1.56
C VAL A 57 -14.66 8.49 -0.29
N ASN A 58 -14.96 7.45 0.48
CA ASN A 58 -15.35 7.57 1.88
C ASN A 58 -14.13 7.16 2.71
N ALA A 59 -13.52 8.13 3.39
CA ALA A 59 -12.31 7.92 4.16
C ALA A 59 -12.58 7.07 5.41
N ARG A 60 -11.52 6.46 5.97
CA ARG A 60 -11.65 5.55 7.13
C ARG A 60 -12.16 6.23 8.41
N ASP A 61 -12.13 7.56 8.42
CA ASP A 61 -12.49 8.46 9.52
C ASP A 61 -13.56 9.48 9.11
N ASP A 62 -14.28 9.21 8.01
CA ASP A 62 -15.41 10.00 7.51
C ASP A 62 -16.67 9.13 7.46
N ASP A 63 -17.84 9.77 7.42
CA ASP A 63 -19.15 9.12 7.22
C ASP A 63 -19.78 9.52 5.87
N GLU A 64 -19.14 10.41 5.11
CA GLU A 64 -19.61 10.91 3.82
C GLU A 64 -18.66 10.58 2.66
N TYR A 65 -19.23 10.41 1.46
CA TYR A 65 -18.45 10.34 0.23
C TYR A 65 -17.99 11.74 -0.20
N ARG A 66 -16.68 11.89 -0.40
CA ARG A 66 -16.03 13.12 -0.88
C ARG A 66 -15.41 12.91 -2.26
N LYS A 67 -15.38 13.97 -3.07
CA LYS A 67 -14.55 13.99 -4.29
C LYS A 67 -13.07 13.87 -3.91
N PHE A 68 -12.27 13.28 -4.79
CA PHE A 68 -10.85 13.09 -4.56
C PHE A 68 -10.07 14.41 -4.55
N THR A 69 -9.08 14.49 -3.67
CA THR A 69 -8.09 15.58 -3.61
C THR A 69 -6.79 15.04 -2.97
N LEU A 70 -5.73 15.86 -2.86
CA LEU A 70 -4.44 15.44 -2.29
C LEU A 70 -4.22 15.93 -0.85
N GLY A 71 -3.44 15.16 -0.09
CA GLY A 71 -2.91 15.55 1.22
C GLY A 71 -4.01 15.90 2.21
N ASN A 72 -3.98 17.11 2.76
CA ASN A 72 -5.01 17.65 3.66
C ASN A 72 -5.76 18.84 3.03
N SER A 73 -5.83 18.91 1.70
CA SER A 73 -6.48 20.02 1.00
C SER A 73 -7.98 20.07 1.33
N THR A 74 -8.45 21.24 1.75
CA THR A 74 -9.88 21.53 1.94
C THR A 74 -10.45 22.41 0.84
N ASP A 75 -9.63 22.82 -0.13
CA ASP A 75 -10.02 23.71 -1.22
C ASP A 75 -11.03 23.00 -2.15
N PRO A 76 -12.28 23.50 -2.27
CA PRO A 76 -13.29 22.89 -3.11
C PRO A 76 -12.95 22.93 -4.60
N ASN A 77 -12.07 23.86 -5.03
CA ASN A 77 -11.64 24.00 -6.42
C ASN A 77 -10.50 23.03 -6.79
N LYS A 78 -9.93 22.32 -5.81
CA LYS A 78 -8.86 21.32 -6.03
C LYS A 78 -9.37 19.90 -5.88
N ARG A 79 -10.58 19.63 -6.38
CA ARG A 79 -11.26 18.35 -6.29
C ARG A 79 -11.40 17.76 -7.68
N SER A 80 -10.89 16.55 -7.86
CA SER A 80 -11.00 15.82 -9.12
C SER A 80 -12.42 15.27 -9.31
N ASP A 81 -12.88 15.20 -10.56
CA ASP A 81 -14.15 14.59 -10.92
C ASP A 81 -14.11 13.05 -10.92
N GLY A 82 -12.91 12.46 -10.91
CA GLY A 82 -12.76 11.03 -10.73
C GLY A 82 -11.37 10.49 -11.06
N LEU A 83 -11.18 9.24 -10.66
CA LEU A 83 -10.00 8.43 -10.96
C LEU A 83 -10.38 7.37 -12.01
N ASN A 84 -9.87 7.50 -13.22
CA ASN A 84 -9.95 6.51 -14.29
C ASN A 84 -8.76 5.55 -14.18
N PHE A 85 -8.92 4.28 -14.52
CA PHE A 85 -7.79 3.35 -14.56
C PHE A 85 -7.94 2.22 -15.57
N LEU A 86 -6.78 1.66 -15.94
CA LEU A 86 -6.60 0.42 -16.69
C LEU A 86 -5.48 -0.39 -16.05
N GLY A 87 -5.68 -1.69 -15.86
CA GLY A 87 -4.75 -2.62 -15.25
C GLY A 87 -4.63 -3.90 -16.07
N LEU A 88 -3.41 -4.38 -16.24
CA LEU A 88 -3.04 -5.60 -16.94
C LEU A 88 -2.13 -6.41 -16.01
N ASP A 89 -2.64 -7.53 -15.49
CA ASP A 89 -1.84 -8.47 -14.70
C ASP A 89 -1.63 -9.74 -15.53
N TYR A 90 -0.37 -10.09 -15.80
CA TYR A 90 -0.02 -11.20 -16.69
C TYR A 90 0.87 -12.25 -16.01
N ASN A 91 0.54 -13.52 -16.20
CA ASN A 91 1.37 -14.66 -15.80
C ASN A 91 2.23 -15.11 -17.00
N PHE A 92 3.49 -14.68 -17.06
CA PHE A 92 4.41 -15.11 -18.11
C PHE A 92 4.75 -16.60 -17.99
N THR A 93 4.99 -17.04 -16.76
CA THR A 93 5.17 -18.45 -16.38
C THR A 93 4.49 -18.67 -15.01
N PRO A 94 4.41 -19.92 -14.50
CA PRO A 94 3.93 -20.14 -13.13
C PRO A 94 4.77 -19.45 -12.05
N GLN A 95 6.03 -19.10 -12.35
CA GLN A 95 6.98 -18.47 -11.43
C GLN A 95 7.11 -16.96 -11.66
N LEU A 96 6.91 -16.47 -12.89
CA LEU A 96 7.13 -15.08 -13.29
C LEU A 96 5.81 -14.40 -13.64
N THR A 97 5.46 -13.37 -12.88
CA THR A 97 4.32 -12.50 -13.14
C THR A 97 4.77 -11.07 -13.38
N GLY A 98 3.97 -10.30 -14.11
CA GLY A 98 4.17 -8.86 -14.21
C GLY A 98 2.85 -8.13 -14.32
N SER A 99 2.88 -6.85 -13.97
CA SER A 99 1.68 -6.02 -13.98
C SER A 99 2.00 -4.65 -14.55
N TYR A 100 1.09 -4.11 -15.35
CA TYR A 100 1.07 -2.72 -15.78
C TYR A 100 -0.26 -2.09 -15.37
N TRP A 101 -0.21 -0.94 -14.72
CA TRP A 101 -1.39 -0.18 -14.37
C TRP A 101 -1.20 1.29 -14.73
N PHE A 102 -2.23 1.88 -15.32
CA PHE A 102 -2.37 3.30 -15.55
C PHE A 102 -3.55 3.81 -14.73
N GLY A 103 -3.36 4.95 -14.06
CA GLY A 103 -4.42 5.68 -13.38
C GLY A 103 -4.36 7.15 -13.74
N GLN A 104 -5.50 7.78 -13.92
CA GLN A 104 -5.63 9.22 -14.10
C GLN A 104 -6.58 9.74 -13.05
N LEU A 105 -6.07 10.59 -12.16
CA LEU A 105 -6.87 11.43 -11.29
C LEU A 105 -7.02 12.78 -11.99
N GLU A 106 -8.19 12.99 -12.58
CA GLU A 106 -8.46 14.12 -13.48
C GLU A 106 -8.05 15.45 -12.87
N ASP A 107 -7.32 16.26 -13.65
CA ASP A 107 -6.80 17.59 -13.32
C ASP A 107 -5.79 17.64 -12.16
N ILE A 108 -5.32 16.48 -11.70
CA ILE A 108 -4.34 16.39 -10.61
C ILE A 108 -3.09 15.66 -11.08
N TYR A 109 -3.19 14.35 -11.36
CA TYR A 109 -2.05 13.55 -11.78
C TYR A 109 -2.47 12.34 -12.62
N GLN A 110 -1.56 11.88 -13.46
CA GLN A 110 -1.54 10.54 -14.02
C GLN A 110 -0.43 9.71 -13.34
N GLN A 111 -0.71 8.44 -13.09
CA GLN A 111 0.21 7.49 -12.50
C GLN A 111 0.37 6.27 -13.40
N GLN A 112 1.61 5.85 -13.58
CA GLN A 112 1.93 4.56 -14.16
C GLN A 112 2.58 3.68 -13.12
N TYR A 113 2.21 2.41 -13.10
CA TYR A 113 2.80 1.38 -12.26
C TYR A 113 3.24 0.20 -13.10
N LEU A 114 4.46 -0.24 -12.89
CA LEU A 114 5.05 -1.43 -13.50
C LEU A 114 5.55 -2.35 -12.39
N SER A 115 5.38 -3.65 -12.56
CA SER A 115 5.97 -4.63 -11.65
C SER A 115 6.34 -5.92 -12.37
N ALA A 116 7.35 -6.59 -11.81
CA ALA A 116 7.70 -7.96 -12.13
C ALA A 116 8.00 -8.70 -10.83
N ALA A 117 7.51 -9.93 -10.71
CA ALA A 117 7.75 -10.76 -9.53
C ALA A 117 8.10 -12.18 -9.97
N TYR A 118 9.21 -12.70 -9.44
CA TYR A 118 9.64 -14.08 -9.58
C TYR A 118 9.47 -14.81 -8.25
N THR A 119 8.83 -15.97 -8.26
CA THR A 119 8.63 -16.83 -7.09
C THR A 119 9.06 -18.26 -7.41
N GLU A 120 9.91 -18.82 -6.56
CA GLU A 120 10.43 -20.19 -6.71
C GLU A 120 10.51 -20.90 -5.37
N THR A 121 10.34 -22.21 -5.37
CA THR A 121 10.59 -23.06 -4.21
C THR A 121 11.88 -23.85 -4.46
N ILE A 122 12.92 -23.58 -3.68
CA ILE A 122 14.21 -24.27 -3.73
C ILE A 122 14.31 -25.15 -2.48
N ASN A 123 14.28 -26.47 -2.66
CA ASN A 123 14.14 -27.44 -1.57
C ASN A 123 12.89 -27.14 -0.72
N LYS A 124 13.09 -26.77 0.56
CA LYS A 124 12.04 -26.36 1.50
C LYS A 124 11.88 -24.84 1.65
N SER A 125 12.66 -24.06 0.90
CA SER A 125 12.64 -22.60 0.97
C SER A 125 11.78 -22.02 -0.15
N LYS A 126 10.86 -21.12 0.19
CA LYS A 126 10.14 -20.30 -0.79
C LYS A 126 10.87 -18.96 -0.94
N LEU A 127 11.37 -18.68 -2.13
CA LEU A 127 12.01 -17.42 -2.51
C LEU A 127 11.02 -16.59 -3.34
N LYS A 128 10.98 -15.29 -3.09
CA LYS A 128 10.34 -14.31 -3.98
C LYS A 128 11.24 -13.11 -4.15
N VAL A 129 11.35 -12.60 -5.37
CA VAL A 129 11.98 -11.33 -5.70
C VAL A 129 10.99 -10.51 -6.52
N ASP A 130 10.75 -9.26 -6.16
CA ASP A 130 9.89 -8.36 -6.93
C ASP A 130 10.47 -6.96 -7.07
N ALA A 131 10.32 -6.40 -8.27
CA ALA A 131 10.64 -5.03 -8.59
C ALA A 131 9.34 -4.28 -8.89
N ARG A 132 9.26 -3.03 -8.44
CA ARG A 132 8.10 -2.15 -8.64
C ARG A 132 8.59 -0.78 -9.07
N TYR A 133 7.86 -0.18 -10.00
CA TYR A 133 8.14 1.17 -10.47
C TYR A 133 6.84 1.96 -10.53
N PHE A 134 6.91 3.20 -10.06
CA PHE A 134 5.86 4.20 -10.20
C PHE A 134 6.41 5.41 -10.97
N ASN A 135 5.55 6.04 -11.76
CA ASN A 135 5.79 7.34 -12.36
C ASN A 135 4.53 8.18 -12.23
N TYR A 136 4.61 9.29 -11.50
CA TYR A 136 3.54 10.26 -11.36
C TYR A 136 3.89 11.51 -12.16
N LYS A 137 2.96 11.96 -12.99
CA LYS A 137 3.04 13.23 -13.72
C LYS A 137 1.77 14.06 -13.49
N GLN A 138 1.85 15.37 -13.56
CA GLN A 138 0.65 16.23 -13.55
C GLN A 138 -0.30 15.86 -14.70
N ASP A 139 -1.59 16.13 -14.51
CA ASP A 139 -2.65 15.90 -15.49
C ASP A 139 -3.58 17.12 -15.56
N GLY A 140 -4.18 17.35 -16.74
CA GLY A 140 -5.22 18.36 -16.95
C GLY A 140 -4.84 19.76 -16.49
N GLU A 141 -5.75 20.40 -15.74
CA GLU A 141 -5.54 21.76 -15.18
C GLU A 141 -4.46 21.83 -14.09
N ALA A 142 -3.93 20.69 -13.64
CA ALA A 142 -2.87 20.59 -12.64
C ALA A 142 -3.17 21.40 -11.36
N TYR A 143 -4.27 21.09 -10.68
CA TYR A 143 -4.73 21.80 -9.47
C TYR A 143 -3.69 21.93 -8.35
N PHE A 144 -2.68 21.05 -8.34
CA PHE A 144 -1.58 21.02 -7.38
C PHE A 144 -0.22 21.44 -7.97
N GLY A 145 -0.22 21.99 -9.19
CA GLY A 145 0.98 22.42 -9.90
C GLY A 145 1.75 21.25 -10.50
N ASP A 146 3.06 21.44 -10.64
CA ASP A 146 3.96 20.43 -11.18
C ASP A 146 4.07 19.23 -10.24
N ILE A 147 3.83 18.04 -10.79
CA ILE A 147 4.06 16.76 -10.14
C ILE A 147 4.92 15.96 -11.11
N ASP A 148 6.18 15.72 -10.76
CA ASP A 148 7.07 14.83 -11.49
C ASP A 148 7.90 14.03 -10.49
N VAL A 149 7.44 12.82 -10.21
CA VAL A 149 8.13 11.92 -9.27
C VAL A 149 8.01 10.47 -9.72
N GLN A 150 9.15 9.79 -9.72
CA GLN A 150 9.24 8.36 -9.94
C GLN A 150 9.64 7.66 -8.65
N SER A 151 9.18 6.42 -8.47
CA SER A 151 9.64 5.54 -7.40
C SER A 151 10.07 4.22 -8.00
N ILE A 152 11.25 3.73 -7.63
CA ILE A 152 11.68 2.37 -7.97
C ILE A 152 11.98 1.60 -6.69
N GLY A 153 11.52 0.36 -6.63
CA GLY A 153 11.77 -0.53 -5.51
C GLY A 153 12.18 -1.93 -5.98
N LEU A 154 13.08 -2.54 -5.21
CA LEU A 154 13.45 -3.95 -5.34
C LEU A 154 13.35 -4.62 -3.96
N GLN A 155 12.69 -5.77 -3.90
CA GLN A 155 12.47 -6.51 -2.66
C GLN A 155 12.71 -8.00 -2.88
N ALA A 156 13.27 -8.66 -1.88
CA ALA A 156 13.41 -10.11 -1.82
C ALA A 156 12.86 -10.65 -0.49
N SER A 157 12.30 -11.85 -0.53
CA SER A 157 11.87 -12.57 0.67
C SER A 157 12.20 -14.06 0.57
N VAL A 158 12.66 -14.63 1.67
CA VAL A 158 12.87 -16.07 1.83
C VAL A 158 12.07 -16.58 3.03
N GLN A 159 11.31 -17.65 2.81
CA GLN A 159 10.61 -18.38 3.86
C GLN A 159 11.19 -19.79 3.96
N ASN A 160 11.61 -20.21 5.14
CA ASN A 160 12.09 -21.57 5.43
C ASN A 160 11.50 -22.04 6.77
N GLY A 161 10.57 -22.99 6.71
CA GLY A 161 9.84 -23.45 7.89
C GLY A 161 9.12 -22.27 8.59
N PRO A 162 9.32 -22.07 9.91
CA PRO A 162 8.66 -21.01 10.66
C PRO A 162 9.25 -19.61 10.42
N HIS A 163 10.40 -19.50 9.75
CA HIS A 163 11.11 -18.24 9.56
C HIS A 163 10.79 -17.60 8.21
N THR A 164 10.54 -16.30 8.21
CA THR A 164 10.50 -15.47 7.00
C THR A 164 11.40 -14.26 7.18
N ILE A 165 12.30 -14.01 6.23
CA ILE A 165 13.08 -12.77 6.14
C ILE A 165 12.69 -12.08 4.83
N LEU A 166 12.45 -10.78 4.91
CA LEU A 166 12.21 -9.90 3.76
C LEU A 166 13.11 -8.68 3.88
N THR A 167 13.68 -8.26 2.76
CA THR A 167 14.49 -7.04 2.68
C THR A 167 14.23 -6.33 1.36
N GLY A 168 14.34 -5.01 1.35
CA GLY A 168 14.12 -4.24 0.14
C GLY A 168 14.75 -2.85 0.19
N LEU A 169 14.86 -2.28 -1.00
CA LEU A 169 15.32 -0.92 -1.26
C LEU A 169 14.23 -0.19 -2.06
N GLN A 170 14.03 1.09 -1.80
CA GLN A 170 13.16 1.97 -2.56
C GLN A 170 13.87 3.32 -2.75
N LYS A 171 13.78 3.90 -3.94
CA LYS A 171 14.29 5.24 -4.25
C LYS A 171 13.22 6.05 -4.94
N HIS A 172 12.93 7.23 -4.39
CA HIS A 172 12.18 8.26 -5.08
C HIS A 172 13.13 9.14 -5.89
N MET A 173 12.70 9.55 -7.08
CA MET A 173 13.42 10.40 -8.02
C MET A 173 12.50 11.56 -8.40
N GLY A 174 13.01 12.78 -8.32
CA GLY A 174 12.20 14.00 -8.44
C GLY A 174 12.16 14.80 -7.14
N GLU A 175 11.77 16.06 -7.24
CA GLU A 175 11.69 17.00 -6.10
C GLU A 175 10.30 17.06 -5.46
N ASN A 176 9.32 16.40 -6.07
CA ASN A 176 8.01 16.21 -5.45
C ASN A 176 8.00 14.98 -4.53
N ASN A 177 7.18 15.03 -3.49
CA ASN A 177 6.78 13.83 -2.76
C ASN A 177 5.86 12.97 -3.64
N ILE A 178 5.74 11.68 -3.36
CA ILE A 178 4.65 10.87 -3.95
C ILE A 178 3.31 11.51 -3.59
N PRO A 179 2.42 11.81 -4.56
CA PRO A 179 1.13 12.41 -4.27
C PRO A 179 0.25 11.38 -3.53
N LEU A 180 -0.16 11.72 -2.32
CA LEU A 180 -1.09 10.91 -1.53
C LEU A 180 -2.48 11.53 -1.55
N LEU A 181 -3.49 10.68 -1.74
CA LEU A 181 -4.89 11.06 -1.68
C LEU A 181 -5.29 11.49 -0.25
N ASN A 182 -6.20 12.44 -0.14
CA ASN A 182 -6.78 12.88 1.13
C ASN A 182 -7.58 11.75 1.81
N GLY A 183 -7.78 11.87 3.13
CA GLY A 183 -8.50 10.85 3.92
C GLY A 183 -7.62 9.65 4.31
N TYR A 184 -6.31 9.85 4.40
CA TYR A 184 -5.31 8.82 4.75
C TYR A 184 -5.32 7.59 3.82
N VAL A 185 -5.76 7.76 2.57
CA VAL A 185 -5.77 6.68 1.57
C VAL A 185 -4.35 6.18 1.33
N PRO A 186 -4.08 4.87 1.54
CA PRO A 186 -2.73 4.36 1.49
C PRO A 186 -2.25 4.08 0.07
N GLN A 187 -0.93 4.20 -0.15
CA GLN A 187 -0.27 3.67 -1.33
C GLN A 187 0.51 2.39 -0.98
N ALA A 188 -0.25 1.33 -0.64
CA ALA A 188 0.27 0.08 -0.11
C ALA A 188 1.15 -0.73 -1.10
N TYR A 189 1.21 -0.33 -2.38
CA TYR A 189 2.06 -0.95 -3.37
C TYR A 189 3.50 -0.39 -3.39
N LEU A 190 3.77 0.74 -2.73
CA LEU A 190 5.14 1.15 -2.38
C LEU A 190 5.74 0.12 -1.41
N GLN A 191 6.95 -0.35 -1.70
CA GLN A 191 7.56 -1.44 -0.92
C GLN A 191 7.90 -1.02 0.51
N SER A 192 8.27 0.24 0.71
CA SER A 192 8.54 0.79 2.04
C SER A 192 7.30 1.36 2.73
N TRP A 193 6.07 1.15 2.20
CA TRP A 193 4.86 1.64 2.85
C TRP A 193 4.75 1.13 4.30
N SER A 194 4.64 2.06 5.25
CA SER A 194 4.58 1.80 6.69
C SER A 194 3.82 2.93 7.40
N ALA A 195 3.87 3.04 8.72
CA ALA A 195 3.11 4.05 9.45
C ALA A 195 3.48 5.49 9.06
N ILE A 196 4.75 5.76 8.75
CA ILE A 196 5.22 7.07 8.25
C ILE A 196 5.33 7.16 6.72
N ALA A 197 4.90 6.11 6.00
CA ALA A 197 4.76 6.00 4.54
C ALA A 197 6.04 6.10 3.67
N PHE A 198 7.14 6.73 4.10
CA PHE A 198 8.42 6.80 3.36
C PHE A 198 8.23 7.26 1.90
N TYR A 199 7.59 8.41 1.74
CA TYR A 199 7.06 8.90 0.46
C TYR A 199 7.67 10.23 0.01
N LYS A 200 8.72 10.71 0.70
CA LYS A 200 9.23 12.07 0.53
C LYS A 200 10.14 12.21 -0.69
N ALA A 201 10.27 13.43 -1.19
CA ALA A 201 11.10 13.76 -2.35
C ALA A 201 12.54 13.24 -2.21
N LYS A 202 13.07 12.64 -3.28
CA LYS A 202 14.38 11.98 -3.37
C LYS A 202 14.70 10.94 -2.27
N GLU A 203 13.74 10.53 -1.45
CA GLU A 203 14.01 9.62 -0.34
C GLU A 203 14.53 8.28 -0.84
N PHE A 204 15.63 7.83 -0.24
CA PHE A 204 16.12 6.46 -0.35
C PHE A 204 15.74 5.70 0.92
N THR A 205 15.02 4.61 0.79
CA THR A 205 14.61 3.77 1.90
C THR A 205 15.18 2.37 1.74
N TRP A 206 15.74 1.82 2.81
CA TRP A 206 15.98 0.39 2.93
C TRP A 206 15.22 -0.16 4.13
N HIS A 207 14.79 -1.42 4.03
CA HIS A 207 14.02 -2.06 5.09
C HIS A 207 14.32 -3.54 5.23
N VAL A 208 14.13 -4.03 6.44
CA VAL A 208 14.18 -5.45 6.77
C VAL A 208 12.96 -5.82 7.61
N LEU A 209 12.43 -7.01 7.36
CA LEU A 209 11.34 -7.62 8.10
C LEU A 209 11.71 -9.06 8.42
N TYR A 210 11.49 -9.44 9.68
CA TYR A 210 11.58 -10.83 10.12
C TYR A 210 10.26 -11.26 10.74
N SER A 211 9.73 -12.40 10.32
CA SER A 211 8.55 -13.02 10.92
C SER A 211 8.84 -14.44 11.37
N TYR A 212 8.21 -14.84 12.48
CA TYR A 212 8.29 -16.18 13.05
C TYR A 212 6.90 -16.72 13.38
N ASP A 213 6.61 -17.95 12.92
CA ASP A 213 5.38 -18.68 13.22
C ASP A 213 5.66 -19.74 14.30
N PHE A 214 5.02 -19.63 15.46
CA PHE A 214 5.30 -20.49 16.62
C PHE A 214 4.55 -21.84 16.59
N LYS A 215 3.92 -22.19 15.46
CA LYS A 215 3.18 -23.46 15.33
C LYS A 215 4.03 -24.68 15.68
N GLU A 216 5.28 -24.73 15.23
CA GLU A 216 6.19 -25.86 15.49
C GLU A 216 6.68 -25.92 16.95
N GLN A 217 6.48 -24.85 17.72
CA GLN A 217 6.84 -24.72 19.13
C GLN A 217 5.62 -24.95 20.05
N GLY A 218 4.52 -25.49 19.51
CA GLY A 218 3.32 -25.81 20.28
C GLY A 218 2.40 -24.62 20.55
N LEU A 219 2.61 -23.48 19.90
CA LEU A 219 1.76 -22.28 20.01
C LEU A 219 1.10 -21.94 18.66
N PRO A 220 0.26 -22.84 18.10
CA PRO A 220 -0.43 -22.58 16.84
C PRO A 220 -1.27 -21.30 16.92
N GLY A 221 -1.13 -20.45 15.91
CA GLY A 221 -1.83 -19.17 15.82
C GLY A 221 -1.03 -17.98 16.34
N LEU A 222 0.05 -18.20 17.11
CA LEU A 222 0.96 -17.15 17.56
C LEU A 222 2.01 -16.83 16.49
N LYS A 223 2.17 -15.53 16.18
CA LYS A 223 3.18 -15.02 15.25
C LYS A 223 3.84 -13.76 15.80
N LEU A 224 5.15 -13.64 15.57
CA LEU A 224 5.93 -12.43 15.82
C LEU A 224 6.36 -11.84 14.47
N THR A 225 6.30 -10.52 14.34
CA THR A 225 6.91 -9.78 13.24
C THR A 225 7.71 -8.61 13.78
N LEU A 226 8.96 -8.48 13.32
CA LEU A 226 9.85 -7.36 13.58
C LEU A 226 10.12 -6.66 12.24
N ARG A 227 10.01 -5.34 12.19
CA ARG A 227 10.30 -4.56 10.98
C ARG A 227 11.14 -3.34 11.34
N TYR A 228 12.14 -3.07 10.51
CA TYR A 228 12.92 -1.83 10.56
C TYR A 228 12.96 -1.20 9.17
N LEU A 229 12.73 0.11 9.11
CA LEU A 229 12.85 0.93 7.92
C LEU A 229 13.71 2.14 8.22
N ASN A 230 14.54 2.53 7.25
CA ASN A 230 15.41 3.69 7.34
C ASN A 230 15.34 4.46 6.02
N GLY A 231 14.83 5.69 6.09
CA GLY A 231 14.76 6.68 5.03
C GLY A 231 15.86 7.71 5.18
N SER A 232 16.56 8.00 4.09
CA SER A 232 17.63 8.99 3.99
C SER A 232 17.56 9.72 2.66
N GLU A 233 18.48 10.69 2.44
CA GLU A 233 18.55 11.49 1.20
C GLU A 233 17.28 12.28 0.89
N ILE A 234 16.43 12.49 1.91
CA ILE A 234 15.18 13.22 1.75
C ILE A 234 15.49 14.64 1.32
N TYR A 235 15.07 15.00 0.11
CA TYR A 235 15.28 16.34 -0.41
C TYR A 235 14.39 17.33 0.29
N ARG A 236 15.02 18.37 0.81
CA ARG A 236 14.37 19.55 1.32
C ARG A 236 15.36 20.71 1.31
N GLU A 237 14.96 21.82 0.71
CA GLU A 237 15.80 23.01 0.64
C GLU A 237 16.23 23.44 2.05
N GLY A 238 17.53 23.65 2.26
CA GLY A 238 18.12 24.01 3.55
C GLY A 238 18.39 22.85 4.52
N PHE A 239 17.92 21.62 4.26
CA PHE A 239 18.02 20.49 5.20
C PHE A 239 18.67 19.26 4.55
N LYS A 240 20.02 19.19 4.59
CA LYS A 240 20.80 18.13 3.92
C LYS A 240 20.88 16.80 4.65
N ASP A 241 20.53 16.77 5.93
CA ASP A 241 20.64 15.61 6.82
C ASP A 241 19.27 15.00 7.18
N ASN A 242 18.24 15.30 6.40
CA ASN A 242 16.88 14.84 6.66
C ASN A 242 16.77 13.32 6.51
N LYS A 243 16.27 12.67 7.57
CA LYS A 243 16.13 11.21 7.69
C LYS A 243 14.89 10.86 8.51
N GLU A 244 14.43 9.64 8.33
CA GLU A 244 13.38 9.06 9.16
C GLU A 244 13.61 7.56 9.36
N THR A 245 13.19 7.04 10.52
CA THR A 245 13.25 5.61 10.81
C THR A 245 11.97 5.14 11.44
N GLU A 246 11.61 3.88 11.18
CA GLU A 246 10.48 3.24 11.83
C GLU A 246 10.83 1.83 12.28
N LYS A 247 10.53 1.50 13.53
CA LYS A 247 10.68 0.18 14.15
C LYS A 247 9.30 -0.33 14.54
N ASN A 248 9.00 -1.57 14.16
CA ASN A 248 7.75 -2.23 14.52
C ASN A 248 8.03 -3.56 15.24
N VAL A 249 7.27 -3.82 16.29
CA VAL A 249 7.10 -5.14 16.90
C VAL A 249 5.62 -5.47 16.85
N ILE A 250 5.26 -6.57 16.19
CA ILE A 250 3.86 -6.99 16.04
C ILE A 250 3.74 -8.42 16.55
N VAL A 251 2.88 -8.63 17.54
CA VAL A 251 2.52 -9.93 18.07
C VAL A 251 1.08 -10.21 17.74
N ASN A 252 0.83 -11.29 17.00
CA ASN A 252 -0.49 -11.73 16.60
C ASN A 252 -0.80 -13.08 17.21
N TYR A 253 -2.01 -13.27 17.72
CA TYR A 253 -2.52 -14.57 18.12
C TYR A 253 -3.93 -14.76 17.56
N THR A 254 -4.14 -15.82 16.78
CA THR A 254 -5.48 -16.24 16.34
C THR A 254 -5.82 -17.58 16.95
N VAL A 255 -6.92 -17.66 17.68
CA VAL A 255 -7.39 -18.90 18.31
C VAL A 255 -7.59 -19.98 17.22
N PRO A 256 -6.82 -21.08 17.26
CA PRO A 256 -6.77 -22.03 16.14
C PRO A 256 -7.97 -22.97 16.08
N GLU A 257 -8.59 -23.28 17.23
CA GLU A 257 -9.64 -24.29 17.37
C GLU A 257 -10.61 -24.00 18.52
N GLY A 258 -11.64 -24.84 18.65
CA GLY A 258 -12.66 -24.71 19.69
C GLY A 258 -13.70 -23.61 19.40
N LYS A 259 -14.47 -23.24 20.44
CA LYS A 259 -15.61 -22.30 20.34
C LYS A 259 -15.22 -20.88 19.93
N LEU A 260 -14.02 -20.46 20.27
CA LEU A 260 -13.48 -19.13 19.95
C LEU A 260 -12.60 -19.15 18.69
N LYS A 261 -12.61 -20.24 17.91
CA LYS A 261 -11.82 -20.34 16.67
C LYS A 261 -12.03 -19.10 15.80
N GLY A 262 -10.91 -18.49 15.40
CA GLY A 262 -10.91 -17.26 14.59
C GLY A 262 -10.96 -15.95 15.38
N LEU A 263 -11.07 -15.99 16.71
CA LEU A 263 -10.83 -14.81 17.55
C LEU A 263 -9.34 -14.43 17.46
N GLY A 264 -9.07 -13.22 16.99
CA GLY A 264 -7.74 -12.67 16.79
C GLY A 264 -7.42 -11.60 17.82
N PHE A 265 -6.16 -11.57 18.26
CA PHE A 265 -5.57 -10.52 19.08
C PHE A 265 -4.29 -10.05 18.40
N GLU A 266 -4.14 -8.74 18.24
CA GLU A 266 -2.89 -8.12 17.81
C GLU A 266 -2.45 -7.10 18.85
N TRP A 267 -1.19 -7.16 19.24
CA TRP A 267 -0.48 -6.02 19.83
C TRP A 267 0.61 -5.57 18.86
N ARG A 268 0.66 -4.27 18.63
CA ARG A 268 1.65 -3.63 17.79
C ARG A 268 2.29 -2.47 18.54
N HIS A 269 3.61 -2.45 18.55
CA HIS A 269 4.42 -1.34 19.02
C HIS A 269 5.16 -0.72 17.83
N ILE A 270 5.01 0.58 17.65
CA ILE A 270 5.69 1.35 16.61
C ILE A 270 6.51 2.44 17.29
N ARG A 271 7.78 2.57 16.91
CA ARG A 271 8.56 3.78 17.18
C ARG A 271 9.00 4.39 15.86
N ALA A 272 8.67 5.65 15.67
CA ALA A 272 9.14 6.45 14.55
C ALA A 272 9.98 7.61 15.06
N ASP A 273 11.14 7.81 14.43
CA ASP A 273 12.00 8.96 14.67
C ASP A 273 12.09 9.74 13.35
N ILE A 274 11.64 11.00 13.34
CA ILE A 274 11.50 11.86 12.16
C ILE A 274 12.31 13.13 12.39
N GLN A 275 13.31 13.40 11.55
CA GLN A 275 14.22 14.50 11.85
C GLN A 275 13.58 15.89 11.68
N TYR A 276 12.80 16.10 10.62
CA TYR A 276 12.17 17.41 10.33
C TYR A 276 10.67 17.30 10.03
N GLY A 277 9.90 18.26 10.56
CA GLY A 277 8.45 18.40 10.40
C GLY A 277 8.07 19.51 9.42
N ALA A 278 6.88 20.12 9.54
CA ALA A 278 6.49 21.25 8.68
C ALA A 278 7.31 22.52 8.98
N GLY A 279 7.74 23.25 7.94
CA GLY A 279 8.64 24.41 8.10
C GLY A 279 9.97 24.03 8.77
N ASN A 280 10.60 24.95 9.51
CA ASN A 280 11.88 24.67 10.17
C ASN A 280 11.74 23.90 11.49
N ASN A 281 10.58 23.30 11.76
CA ASN A 281 10.33 22.60 13.00
C ASN A 281 10.99 21.21 13.01
N PRO A 282 11.45 20.73 14.18
CA PRO A 282 11.83 19.33 14.34
C PRO A 282 10.66 18.41 13.96
N GLY A 283 10.98 17.21 13.48
CA GLY A 283 9.95 16.22 13.22
C GLY A 283 9.29 15.74 14.50
N THR A 284 8.13 15.13 14.34
CA THR A 284 7.34 14.61 15.47
C THR A 284 7.65 13.14 15.64
N ASP A 285 8.70 12.85 16.39
CA ASP A 285 8.95 11.50 16.88
C ASP A 285 7.73 10.98 17.64
N PHE A 286 7.41 9.71 17.49
CA PHE A 286 6.32 9.11 18.24
C PHE A 286 6.58 7.66 18.62
N VAL A 287 5.93 7.26 19.71
CA VAL A 287 5.78 5.88 20.12
C VAL A 287 4.29 5.58 20.16
N GLU A 288 3.89 4.52 19.48
CA GLU A 288 2.49 4.12 19.37
C GLU A 288 2.34 2.66 19.80
N ASN A 289 1.31 2.38 20.60
CA ASN A 289 0.88 1.02 20.88
C ASN A 289 -0.55 0.85 20.39
N ARG A 290 -0.81 -0.18 19.60
CA ARG A 290 -2.15 -0.59 19.19
C ARG A 290 -2.46 -1.96 19.76
N ILE A 291 -3.66 -2.11 20.29
CA ILE A 291 -4.23 -3.40 20.69
C ILE A 291 -5.53 -3.56 19.91
N MET A 292 -5.64 -4.66 19.16
CA MET A 292 -6.78 -4.94 18.30
C MET A 292 -7.30 -6.34 18.61
N THR A 293 -8.62 -6.48 18.63
CA THR A 293 -9.29 -7.78 18.72
C THR A 293 -10.26 -7.91 17.57
N THR A 294 -10.24 -9.05 16.88
CA THR A 294 -11.09 -9.30 15.72
C THR A 294 -11.81 -10.63 15.86
N TYR A 295 -13.07 -10.67 15.45
CA TYR A 295 -13.82 -11.92 15.36
C TYR A 295 -14.76 -11.82 14.17
N THR A 296 -14.68 -12.79 13.25
CA THR A 296 -15.58 -12.87 12.10
C THR A 296 -16.60 -13.96 12.37
N HIS A 297 -17.85 -13.55 12.60
CA HIS A 297 -18.98 -14.46 12.63
C HIS A 297 -19.51 -14.65 11.20
N LYS A 298 -19.70 -15.90 10.78
CA LYS A 298 -20.34 -16.23 9.51
C LYS A 298 -21.73 -16.79 9.82
N PHE A 299 -22.75 -16.01 9.46
CA PHE A 299 -24.16 -16.42 9.54
C PHE A 299 -24.49 -17.43 8.43
#